data_AF-A0A3D3G737-F1
#
_entry.id   AF-A0A3D3G737-F1
#
_cell.length_a   1.000
_cell.length_b   1.000
_cell.length_c   1.000
_cell.angle_alpha   90.00
_cell.angle_beta   90.00
_cell.angle_gamma   90.00
#
_symmetry.space_group_name_H-M   'P 1'
#
loop_
_entity.id
_entity.type
_entity.pdbx_description
1 polymer ?
#
loop_
_entity_poly.entity_id
_entity_poly.type
_entity_poly.pdbx_seq_one_letter_code
_entity_poly.pdbx_strand_id
1 'polypeptide(L)'
;MGEAEESSLEQREEERQEELRRYVLQEAWDWTHLSNCLDKRLGAILVKDGRIIGRGSNLCAPPPYGYGDVLPSCPRRNSVRGTNRKKCRGFHAEIFACLSVRRDKHGMSIPVTPADYARFAWHQFDGEKKGARTRRVLQGRFTEEDRERLHGAELYLVGVAYVCDVCQWLLDWLGVTIHENNIIPPVLSIVERKQT
;
A
#
# COMPACT_ATOMS: atom_id res chain seq x y z
N MET A 1 22.60 31.47 25.71
CA MET A 1 21.37 31.81 24.96
C MET A 1 21.09 30.85 23.80
N GLY A 2 22.03 30.01 23.34
CA GLY A 2 21.78 29.09 22.20
C GLY A 2 20.98 27.82 22.52
N GLU A 3 21.16 27.21 23.69
CA GLU A 3 20.56 25.89 24.00
C GLU A 3 19.02 25.91 24.12
N ALA A 4 18.45 27.01 24.62
CA ALA A 4 17.00 27.16 24.74
C ALA A 4 16.31 27.43 23.39
N GLU A 5 17.01 28.05 22.44
CA GLU A 5 16.48 28.31 21.09
C GLU A 5 16.55 27.05 20.22
N GLU A 6 17.65 26.29 20.28
CA GLU A 6 17.79 24.98 19.60
C GLU A 6 16.74 23.98 20.08
N SER A 7 16.52 23.87 21.40
CA SER A 7 15.48 23.00 21.96
C SER A 7 14.06 23.36 21.47
N SER A 8 13.79 24.63 21.16
CA SER A 8 12.48 25.06 20.65
C SER A 8 12.28 24.74 19.16
N LEU A 9 13.37 24.66 18.39
CA LEU A 9 13.31 24.34 16.96
C LEU A 9 13.11 22.85 16.74
N GLU A 10 13.78 22.01 17.54
CA GLU A 10 13.58 20.55 17.50
C GLU A 10 12.14 20.19 17.86
N GLN A 11 11.59 20.77 18.93
CA GLN A 11 10.19 20.56 19.32
C GLN A 11 9.20 20.94 18.21
N ARG A 12 9.40 22.08 17.54
CA ARG A 12 8.53 22.51 16.43
C ARG A 12 8.62 21.57 15.24
N GLU A 13 9.80 21.05 14.94
CA GLU A 13 9.97 20.08 13.86
C GLU A 13 9.30 18.75 14.21
N GLU A 14 9.44 18.27 15.44
CA GLU A 14 8.74 17.07 15.92
C GLU A 14 7.21 17.21 15.83
N GLU A 15 6.67 18.35 16.29
CA GLU A 15 5.24 18.66 16.19
C GLU A 15 4.76 18.66 14.73
N ARG A 16 5.53 19.28 13.83
CA ARG A 16 5.23 19.33 12.39
C ARG A 16 5.25 17.94 11.76
N GLN A 17 6.22 17.10 12.13
CA GLN A 17 6.33 15.73 11.63
C GLN A 17 5.17 14.86 12.12
N GLU A 18 4.76 15.00 13.37
CA GLU A 18 3.61 14.27 13.91
C GLU A 18 2.29 14.77 13.29
N GLU A 19 2.13 16.06 13.01
CA GLU A 19 0.98 16.58 12.27
C GLU A 19 0.91 16.01 10.85
N LEU A 20 2.04 16.04 10.13
CA LEU A 20 2.15 15.44 8.79
C LEU A 20 1.78 13.95 8.84
N ARG A 21 2.33 13.21 9.80
CA ARG A 21 2.05 11.78 9.97
C ARG A 21 0.56 11.53 10.21
N ARG A 22 -0.11 12.32 11.07
CA ARG A 22 -1.56 12.19 11.30
C ARG A 22 -2.36 12.45 10.04
N TYR A 23 -2.02 13.51 9.30
CA TYR A 23 -2.66 13.82 8.02
C TYR A 23 -2.50 12.66 7.02
N VAL A 24 -1.28 12.14 6.86
CA VAL A 24 -0.98 11.05 5.92
C VAL A 24 -1.70 9.76 6.31
N LEU A 25 -1.79 9.45 7.61
CA LEU A 25 -2.54 8.29 8.10
C LEU A 25 -4.06 8.44 7.88
N GLN A 26 -4.60 9.65 8.00
CA GLN A 26 -6.00 9.91 7.66
C GLN A 26 -6.25 9.72 6.16
N GLU A 27 -5.36 10.23 5.30
CA GLU A 27 -5.41 9.98 3.85
C GLU A 27 -5.35 8.48 3.54
N ALA A 28 -4.48 7.73 4.23
CA ALA A 28 -4.40 6.28 4.07
C ALA A 28 -5.72 5.59 4.47
N TRP A 29 -6.38 6.05 5.54
CA TRP A 29 -7.71 5.57 5.93
C TRP A 29 -8.77 5.84 4.86
N ASP A 30 -8.77 7.02 4.25
CA ASP A 30 -9.74 7.37 3.22
C ASP A 30 -9.59 6.47 1.98
N TRP A 31 -8.35 6.08 1.65
CA TRP A 31 -8.07 5.12 0.58
C TRP A 31 -8.58 3.71 0.86
N THR A 32 -8.83 3.33 2.11
CA THR A 32 -9.45 2.03 2.43
C THR A 32 -10.85 1.89 1.83
N HIS A 33 -11.57 3.01 1.61
CA HIS A 33 -12.91 2.99 1.01
C HIS A 33 -12.91 2.56 -0.46
N LEU A 34 -11.78 2.70 -1.15
CA LEU A 34 -11.60 2.24 -2.53
C LEU A 34 -11.30 0.73 -2.61
N SER A 35 -11.12 0.05 -1.48
CA SER A 35 -10.92 -1.39 -1.45
C SER A 35 -12.24 -2.14 -1.68
N ASN A 36 -12.25 -3.07 -2.63
CA ASN A 36 -13.35 -4.03 -2.81
C ASN A 36 -13.13 -5.34 -2.01
N CYS A 37 -12.09 -5.45 -1.18
CA CYS A 37 -11.88 -6.62 -0.34
C CYS A 37 -12.84 -6.59 0.86
N LEU A 38 -13.67 -7.63 0.99
CA LEU A 38 -14.66 -7.72 2.08
C LEU A 38 -14.10 -8.28 3.40
N ASP A 39 -12.83 -8.72 3.42
CA ASP A 39 -12.16 -9.26 4.62
C ASP A 39 -11.24 -8.24 5.27
N LYS A 40 -10.40 -7.58 4.46
CA LYS A 40 -9.42 -6.59 4.92
C LYS A 40 -9.37 -5.44 3.93
N ARG A 41 -9.67 -4.23 4.38
CA ARG A 41 -9.54 -3.01 3.60
C ARG A 41 -8.27 -2.30 4.01
N LEU A 42 -7.37 -2.13 3.06
CA LEU A 42 -6.04 -1.57 3.24
C LEU A 42 -5.94 -0.29 2.43
N GLY A 43 -5.23 0.68 3.00
CA GLY A 43 -4.86 1.92 2.33
C GLY A 43 -3.39 2.21 2.57
N ALA A 44 -2.73 2.69 1.53
CA ALA A 44 -1.29 2.93 1.49
C ALA A 44 -1.00 4.30 0.88
N ILE A 45 -0.14 5.07 1.53
CA ILE A 45 0.32 6.38 1.05
C ILE A 45 1.85 6.40 1.06
N LEU A 46 2.44 6.89 -0.02
CA LEU A 46 3.88 7.13 -0.15
C LEU A 46 4.18 8.61 -0.02
N VAL A 47 5.10 8.95 0.88
CA VAL A 47 5.54 10.32 1.14
C VAL A 47 7.01 10.45 0.84
N LYS A 48 7.42 11.51 0.15
CA LYS A 48 8.82 11.86 -0.08
C LYS A 48 8.98 13.36 0.02
N ASP A 49 9.99 13.82 0.75
CA ASP A 49 10.27 15.24 0.97
C ASP A 49 9.03 16.02 1.48
N GLY A 50 8.29 15.40 2.41
CA GLY A 50 7.06 15.96 2.99
C GLY A 50 5.85 16.01 2.04
N ARG A 51 5.91 15.34 0.88
CA ARG A 51 4.85 15.36 -0.14
C ARG A 51 4.34 13.96 -0.44
N ILE A 52 3.02 13.82 -0.60
CA ILE A 52 2.42 12.58 -1.06
C ILE A 52 2.75 12.38 -2.55
N ILE A 53 3.47 11.31 -2.87
CA ILE A 53 3.84 10.97 -4.25
C ILE A 53 3.02 9.81 -4.82
N GLY A 54 2.48 8.94 -3.97
CA GLY A 54 1.75 7.75 -4.38
C GLY A 54 0.67 7.34 -3.40
N ARG A 55 -0.37 6.69 -3.90
CA ARG A 55 -1.55 6.27 -3.12
C ARG A 55 -2.09 4.95 -3.65
N GLY A 56 -2.61 4.11 -2.76
CA GLY A 56 -3.10 2.79 -3.15
C GLY A 56 -4.08 2.19 -2.16
N SER A 57 -4.98 1.35 -2.67
CA SER A 57 -5.85 0.49 -1.89
C SER A 57 -5.67 -0.96 -2.35
N ASN A 58 -6.00 -1.92 -1.48
CA ASN A 58 -5.96 -3.31 -1.91
C ASN A 58 -7.23 -3.68 -2.68
N LEU A 59 -7.07 -4.43 -3.77
CA LEU A 59 -8.16 -4.88 -4.61
C LEU A 59 -8.20 -6.41 -4.70
N CYS A 60 -9.38 -6.96 -4.94
CA CYS A 60 -9.64 -8.39 -5.07
C CYS A 60 -10.38 -8.66 -6.38
N ALA A 61 -9.98 -9.74 -7.06
CA ALA A 61 -10.65 -10.24 -8.26
C ALA A 61 -10.90 -11.75 -8.15
N PRO A 62 -11.91 -12.18 -7.38
CA PRO A 62 -12.37 -13.57 -7.40
C PRO A 62 -13.20 -13.84 -8.67
N PRO A 63 -12.98 -14.95 -9.41
CA PRO A 63 -13.82 -15.28 -10.56
C PRO A 63 -15.31 -15.37 -10.19
N PRO A 64 -16.24 -14.86 -11.04
CA PRO A 64 -16.03 -14.25 -12.36
C PRO A 64 -15.68 -12.74 -12.33
N TYR A 65 -15.53 -12.14 -11.15
CA TYR A 65 -15.32 -10.70 -10.96
C TYR A 65 -13.89 -10.23 -11.28
N GLY A 66 -13.80 -9.02 -11.80
CA GLY A 66 -12.58 -8.26 -12.02
C GLY A 66 -12.15 -7.42 -10.81
N TYR A 67 -11.02 -6.73 -10.97
CA TYR A 67 -10.52 -5.78 -9.98
C TYR A 67 -11.36 -4.50 -9.99
N GLY A 68 -11.87 -4.09 -8.83
CA GLY A 68 -12.74 -2.91 -8.70
C GLY A 68 -14.24 -3.25 -8.73
N ASP A 69 -14.61 -4.48 -9.09
CA ASP A 69 -16.00 -4.92 -9.05
C ASP A 69 -16.54 -4.96 -7.61
N VAL A 70 -17.82 -4.64 -7.46
CA VAL A 70 -18.54 -4.83 -6.20
C VAL A 70 -18.77 -6.32 -5.98
N LEU A 71 -18.18 -6.85 -4.90
CA LEU A 71 -18.29 -8.26 -4.57
C LEU A 71 -19.51 -8.50 -3.66
N PRO A 72 -20.43 -9.42 -4.00
CA PRO A 72 -21.58 -9.72 -3.14
C PRO A 72 -21.19 -10.57 -1.92
N SER A 73 -20.11 -11.35 -2.02
CA SER A 73 -19.58 -12.15 -0.93
C SER A 73 -18.09 -12.43 -1.12
N CYS A 74 -17.38 -12.73 -0.03
CA CYS A 74 -15.98 -13.09 -0.09
C CYS A 74 -15.85 -14.61 -0.18
N PRO A 75 -15.28 -15.17 -1.25
CA PRO A 75 -15.14 -16.62 -1.40
C PRO A 75 -14.09 -17.22 -0.43
N ARG A 76 -13.39 -16.36 0.31
CA ARG A 76 -12.46 -16.73 1.40
C ARG A 76 -13.05 -16.49 2.79
N ARG A 77 -14.25 -15.93 2.92
CA ARG A 77 -14.96 -15.80 4.19
C ARG A 77 -15.10 -17.22 4.74
N ASN A 78 -14.49 -17.52 5.88
CA ASN A 78 -14.42 -18.86 6.49
C ASN A 78 -13.42 -19.86 5.89
N SER A 79 -12.54 -19.45 4.97
CA SER A 79 -11.39 -20.29 4.61
C SER A 79 -10.32 -20.19 5.68
N VAL A 80 -9.68 -21.32 6.01
CA VAL A 80 -8.50 -21.34 6.88
C VAL A 80 -7.43 -20.42 6.27
N ARG A 81 -6.82 -19.55 7.07
CA ARG A 81 -5.77 -18.63 6.58
C ARG A 81 -4.67 -19.43 5.88
N GLY A 82 -4.19 -18.91 4.75
CA GLY A 82 -3.20 -19.59 3.92
C GLY A 82 -3.77 -20.65 2.97
N THR A 83 -4.98 -21.15 3.21
CA THR A 83 -5.67 -22.07 2.29
C THR A 83 -6.48 -21.30 1.25
N ASN A 84 -6.82 -21.96 0.13
CA ASN A 84 -7.75 -21.42 -0.87
C ASN A 84 -7.36 -20.08 -1.51
N ARG A 85 -6.07 -19.74 -1.53
CA ARG A 85 -5.54 -18.55 -2.20
C ARG A 85 -5.97 -18.43 -3.68
N LYS A 86 -6.18 -19.57 -4.35
CA LYS A 86 -6.70 -19.65 -5.74
C LYS A 86 -8.12 -19.08 -5.92
N LYS A 87 -8.92 -18.95 -4.85
CA LYS A 87 -10.30 -18.47 -4.90
C LYS A 87 -10.43 -16.94 -4.99
N CYS A 88 -9.40 -16.18 -4.63
CA CYS A 88 -9.44 -14.72 -4.65
C CYS A 88 -8.04 -14.18 -4.88
N ARG A 89 -7.88 -13.39 -5.94
CA ARG A 89 -6.59 -12.83 -6.31
C ARG A 89 -6.46 -11.42 -5.75
N GLY A 90 -5.70 -11.30 -4.66
CA GLY A 90 -5.45 -10.02 -4.00
C GLY A 90 -4.36 -9.23 -4.71
N PHE A 91 -4.58 -7.93 -4.84
CA PHE A 91 -3.59 -6.94 -5.20
C PHE A 91 -3.42 -6.02 -3.99
N HIS A 92 -2.20 -5.92 -3.47
CA HIS A 92 -1.91 -5.26 -2.19
C HIS A 92 -1.81 -3.74 -2.35
N ALA A 93 -2.18 -3.00 -1.31
CA ALA A 93 -2.22 -1.54 -1.33
C ALA A 93 -0.81 -0.95 -1.52
N GLU A 94 0.20 -1.59 -0.93
CA GLU A 94 1.61 -1.22 -1.04
C GLU A 94 2.07 -1.20 -2.51
N ILE A 95 1.76 -2.28 -3.25
CA ILE A 95 2.13 -2.40 -4.67
C ILE A 95 1.37 -1.37 -5.51
N PHE A 96 0.08 -1.16 -5.20
CA PHE A 96 -0.72 -0.14 -5.86
C PHE A 96 -0.08 1.24 -5.68
N ALA A 97 0.25 1.62 -4.44
CA ALA A 97 0.85 2.90 -4.13
C ALA A 97 2.14 3.13 -4.93
N CYS A 98 3.04 2.15 -4.99
CA CYS A 98 4.26 2.25 -5.80
C CYS A 98 3.94 2.45 -7.30
N LEU A 99 3.00 1.68 -7.87
CA LEU A 99 2.66 1.80 -9.30
C LEU A 99 2.01 3.13 -9.65
N SER A 100 1.34 3.79 -8.70
CA SER A 100 0.68 5.10 -8.90
C SER A 100 1.67 6.27 -9.08
N VAL A 101 2.95 6.07 -8.71
CA VAL A 101 4.01 7.08 -8.86
C VAL A 101 4.50 7.19 -10.31
N ARG A 102 4.26 6.16 -11.13
CA ARG A 102 4.78 6.08 -12.49
C ARG A 102 4.30 7.24 -13.36
N ARG A 103 5.20 7.71 -14.23
CA ARG A 103 4.93 8.75 -15.21
C ARG A 103 5.39 8.31 -16.60
N ASP A 104 4.74 8.81 -17.64
CA ASP A 104 5.22 8.63 -19.00
C ASP A 104 6.34 9.64 -19.33
N LYS A 105 6.88 9.56 -20.55
CA LYS A 105 7.95 10.46 -21.03
C LYS A 105 7.55 11.95 -21.07
N HIS A 106 6.27 12.27 -20.91
CA HIS A 106 5.74 13.63 -20.87
C HIS A 106 5.44 14.07 -19.42
N GLY A 107 5.76 13.25 -18.43
CA GLY A 107 5.47 13.52 -17.02
C GLY A 107 4.02 13.27 -16.63
N MET A 108 3.20 12.66 -17.49
CA MET A 108 1.80 12.36 -17.21
C MET A 108 1.67 11.09 -16.36
N SER A 109 0.71 11.08 -15.43
CA SER A 109 0.44 9.91 -14.59
C SER A 109 0.04 8.69 -15.42
N ILE A 110 0.75 7.56 -15.21
CA ILE A 110 0.37 6.28 -15.80
C ILE A 110 -0.61 5.60 -14.85
N PRO A 111 -1.88 5.42 -15.26
CA PRO A 111 -2.87 4.76 -14.39
C PRO A 111 -2.48 3.31 -14.12
N VAL A 112 -2.83 2.80 -12.95
CA VAL A 112 -2.72 1.37 -12.64
C VAL A 112 -3.80 0.63 -13.41
N THR A 113 -3.39 -0.28 -14.29
CA THR A 113 -4.31 -0.89 -15.26
C THR A 113 -4.77 -2.30 -14.85
N PRO A 114 -5.89 -2.80 -15.41
CA PRO A 114 -6.25 -4.21 -15.32
C PRO A 114 -5.13 -5.19 -15.71
N ALA A 115 -4.29 -4.79 -16.68
CA ALA A 115 -3.13 -5.59 -17.08
C ALA A 115 -2.03 -5.64 -16.00
N ASP A 116 -1.89 -4.58 -15.21
CA ASP A 116 -1.03 -4.60 -14.02
C ASP A 116 -1.60 -5.63 -13.04
N TYR A 117 -2.86 -5.49 -12.65
CA TYR A 117 -3.48 -6.40 -11.68
C TYR A 117 -3.42 -7.87 -12.11
N ALA A 118 -3.77 -8.17 -13.36
CA ALA A 118 -3.78 -9.53 -13.89
C ALA A 118 -2.39 -10.19 -13.76
N ARG A 119 -1.31 -9.49 -14.12
CA ARG A 119 0.04 -10.08 -14.02
C ARG A 119 0.44 -10.38 -12.57
N PHE A 120 0.01 -9.58 -11.60
CA PHE A 120 0.29 -9.85 -10.19
C PHE A 120 -0.57 -10.98 -9.62
N ALA A 121 -1.84 -11.03 -10.03
CA ALA A 121 -2.81 -12.03 -9.64
C ALA A 121 -2.31 -13.47 -9.87
N TRP A 122 -1.66 -13.74 -11.00
CA TRP A 122 -1.26 -15.11 -11.37
C TRP A 122 0.04 -15.60 -10.70
N HIS A 123 0.85 -14.68 -10.17
CA HIS A 123 2.19 -15.01 -9.65
C HIS A 123 2.24 -15.22 -8.14
N GLN A 124 1.14 -15.03 -7.40
CA GLN A 124 1.12 -15.23 -5.94
C GLN A 124 0.79 -16.67 -5.46
N PHE A 125 0.58 -17.66 -6.35
CA PHE A 125 -0.19 -18.88 -5.98
C PHE A 125 0.42 -20.31 -6.13
N ASP A 126 1.72 -20.51 -6.39
CA ASP A 126 2.34 -21.88 -6.49
C ASP A 126 3.80 -21.90 -5.99
N GLY A 127 4.01 -22.14 -4.69
CA GLY A 127 5.26 -22.70 -4.15
C GLY A 127 6.55 -21.86 -4.19
N GLU A 128 7.62 -22.44 -3.64
CA GLU A 128 8.92 -21.80 -3.34
C GLU A 128 9.68 -21.26 -4.57
N LYS A 129 9.47 -21.81 -5.76
CA LYS A 129 10.08 -21.32 -7.02
C LYS A 129 9.51 -19.96 -7.49
N LYS A 130 8.54 -19.36 -6.79
CA LYS A 130 7.79 -18.16 -7.24
C LYS A 130 8.27 -16.80 -6.78
N GLY A 131 9.07 -16.71 -5.71
CA GLY A 131 9.62 -15.42 -5.28
C GLY A 131 10.32 -14.72 -6.44
N ALA A 132 11.25 -15.42 -7.10
CA ALA A 132 12.01 -14.89 -8.23
C ALA A 132 11.15 -14.45 -9.44
N ARG A 133 10.08 -15.19 -9.78
CA ARG A 133 9.22 -14.83 -10.92
C ARG A 133 8.38 -13.60 -10.62
N THR A 134 7.75 -13.53 -9.45
CA THR A 134 6.97 -12.36 -9.02
C THR A 134 7.87 -11.13 -8.94
N ARG A 135 9.08 -11.28 -8.39
CA ARG A 135 10.10 -10.25 -8.33
C ARG A 135 10.47 -9.74 -9.71
N ARG A 136 10.78 -10.61 -10.67
CA ARG A 136 11.10 -10.22 -12.05
C ARG A 136 9.95 -9.48 -12.73
N VAL A 137 8.70 -9.91 -12.50
CA VAL A 137 7.53 -9.23 -13.05
C VAL A 137 7.37 -7.85 -12.43
N LEU A 138 7.57 -7.70 -11.12
CA LEU A 138 7.57 -6.42 -10.44
C LEU A 138 8.66 -5.49 -10.97
N GLN A 139 9.89 -6.00 -11.09
CA GLN A 139 11.02 -5.22 -11.63
C GLN A 139 10.72 -4.68 -13.03
N GLY A 140 10.14 -5.51 -13.90
CA GLY A 140 9.77 -5.10 -15.26
C GLY A 140 8.62 -4.08 -15.34
N ARG A 141 8.05 -3.60 -14.23
CA ARG A 141 7.02 -2.55 -14.21
C ARG A 141 7.55 -1.17 -13.83
N PHE A 142 8.77 -1.10 -13.32
CA PHE A 142 9.40 0.15 -12.89
C PHE A 142 10.59 0.44 -13.78
N THR A 143 10.61 1.64 -14.34
CA THR A 143 11.81 2.20 -15.00
C THR A 143 12.81 2.67 -13.95
N GLU A 144 14.04 3.02 -14.36
CA GLU A 144 15.00 3.62 -13.44
C GLU A 144 14.49 4.95 -12.88
N GLU A 145 13.85 5.79 -13.71
CA GLU A 145 13.24 7.03 -13.24
C GLU A 145 12.15 6.81 -12.19
N ASP A 146 11.35 5.74 -12.33
CA ASP A 146 10.35 5.41 -11.31
C ASP A 146 11.01 5.02 -9.99
N ARG A 147 12.14 4.29 -10.06
CA ARG A 147 12.93 3.93 -8.87
C ARG A 147 13.52 5.18 -8.22
N GLU A 148 14.08 6.11 -8.97
CA GLU A 148 14.58 7.38 -8.43
C GLU A 148 13.47 8.21 -7.76
N ARG A 149 12.26 8.25 -8.36
CA ARG A 149 11.10 8.93 -7.77
C ARG A 149 10.70 8.31 -6.43
N LEU A 150 10.79 6.98 -6.31
CA LEU A 150 10.41 6.22 -5.12
C LEU A 150 11.51 6.15 -4.05
N HIS A 151 12.79 6.22 -4.45
CA HIS A 151 13.91 6.06 -3.54
C HIS A 151 13.93 7.14 -2.45
N GLY A 152 14.03 6.73 -1.19
CA GLY A 152 13.95 7.60 -0.02
C GLY A 152 12.54 8.01 0.37
N ALA A 153 11.50 7.45 -0.26
CA ALA A 153 10.12 7.64 0.18
C ALA A 153 9.81 6.77 1.40
N GLU A 154 8.85 7.22 2.20
CA GLU A 154 8.26 6.50 3.33
C GLU A 154 6.87 5.98 2.98
N LEU A 155 6.57 4.74 3.39
CA LEU A 155 5.26 4.14 3.30
C LEU A 155 4.48 4.28 4.61
N TYR A 156 3.23 4.73 4.47
CA TYR A 156 2.22 4.76 5.52
C TYR A 156 1.11 3.79 5.13
N LEU A 157 0.78 2.87 6.04
CA LEU A 157 -0.08 1.72 5.75
C LEU A 157 -1.11 1.52 6.85
N VAL A 158 -2.38 1.38 6.47
CA VAL A 158 -3.47 1.16 7.42
C VAL A 158 -4.26 -0.10 7.08
N GLY A 159 -4.89 -0.72 8.09
CA GLY A 159 -5.76 -1.88 7.95
C GLY A 159 -5.03 -3.24 8.01
N VAL A 160 -3.72 -3.25 8.27
CA VAL A 160 -2.91 -4.47 8.44
C VAL A 160 -1.87 -4.27 9.53
N ALA A 161 -1.43 -5.37 10.16
CA ALA A 161 -0.42 -5.35 11.21
C ALA A 161 1.02 -5.58 10.70
N TYR A 162 1.20 -5.94 9.43
CA TYR A 162 2.51 -6.24 8.84
C TYR A 162 2.46 -6.13 7.31
N VAL A 163 3.61 -5.86 6.70
CA VAL A 163 3.83 -5.95 5.26
C VAL A 163 4.23 -7.37 4.89
N CYS A 164 3.65 -7.95 3.84
CA CYS A 164 4.03 -9.31 3.43
C CYS A 164 5.42 -9.34 2.75
N ASP A 165 6.12 -10.47 2.78
CA ASP A 165 7.49 -10.61 2.24
C ASP A 165 7.68 -10.11 0.80
N VAL A 166 6.64 -10.26 -0.04
CA VAL A 166 6.68 -9.80 -1.44
C VAL A 166 6.61 -8.28 -1.52
N CYS A 167 5.75 -7.67 -0.71
CA CYS A 167 5.63 -6.22 -0.62
C CYS A 167 6.89 -5.64 0.03
N GLN A 168 7.39 -6.25 1.11
CA GLN A 168 8.61 -5.81 1.77
C GLN A 168 9.80 -5.82 0.81
N TRP A 169 10.02 -6.94 0.11
CA TRP A 169 11.08 -7.03 -0.90
C TRP A 169 10.95 -5.95 -1.99
N LEU A 170 9.73 -5.62 -2.41
CA LEU A 170 9.50 -4.59 -3.43
C LEU A 170 9.90 -3.22 -2.88
N LEU A 171 9.48 -2.89 -1.66
CA LEU A 171 9.82 -1.64 -0.99
C LEU A 171 11.34 -1.51 -0.84
N ASP A 172 12.01 -2.57 -0.38
CA ASP A 172 13.47 -2.61 -0.24
C ASP A 172 14.17 -2.38 -1.59
N TRP A 173 13.70 -3.04 -2.66
CA TRP A 173 14.28 -2.91 -4.00
C TRP A 173 14.07 -1.52 -4.63
N LEU A 174 12.97 -0.85 -4.27
CA LEU A 174 12.66 0.53 -4.68
C LEU A 174 13.31 1.58 -3.76
N GLY A 175 13.90 1.18 -2.63
CA GLY A 175 14.43 2.09 -1.63
C GLY A 175 13.36 2.86 -0.87
N VAL A 176 12.18 2.26 -0.69
CA VAL A 176 11.10 2.82 0.14
C VAL A 176 11.21 2.27 1.55
N THR A 177 11.19 3.14 2.55
CA THR A 177 11.22 2.75 3.97
C THR A 177 9.81 2.60 4.52
N ILE A 178 9.66 1.73 5.52
CA ILE A 178 8.44 1.65 6.32
C ILE A 178 8.85 1.58 7.79
N HIS A 179 8.28 2.46 8.60
CA HIS A 179 8.51 2.49 10.04
C HIS A 179 7.34 1.80 10.75
N GLU A 180 7.60 1.16 11.90
CA GLU A 180 6.55 0.43 12.63
C GLU A 180 5.40 1.34 13.05
N ASN A 181 5.70 2.57 13.45
CA ASN A 181 4.70 3.59 13.77
C ASN A 181 3.88 4.05 12.54
N ASN A 182 4.28 3.71 11.32
CA ASN A 182 3.54 4.02 10.10
C ASN A 182 2.58 2.89 9.69
N ILE A 183 2.50 1.80 10.48
CA ILE A 183 1.58 0.70 10.27
C ILE A 183 0.46 0.77 11.31
N ILE A 184 -0.76 1.08 10.86
CA ILE A 184 -1.93 1.08 11.73
C ILE A 184 -2.71 -0.22 11.53
N PRO A 185 -2.80 -1.09 12.56
CA PRO A 185 -3.55 -2.32 12.47
C PRO A 185 -5.04 -2.03 12.21
N PRO A 186 -5.79 -3.00 11.68
CA PRO A 186 -7.24 -2.84 11.56
C PRO A 186 -7.81 -2.59 12.94
N VAL A 187 -8.60 -1.52 13.08
CA VAL A 187 -9.35 -1.28 14.30
C VAL A 187 -10.33 -2.43 14.44
N LEU A 188 -10.08 -3.34 15.39
CA LEU A 188 -11.05 -4.34 15.82
C LEU A 188 -12.22 -3.54 16.42
N SER A 189 -13.25 -3.29 15.61
CA SER A 189 -14.50 -2.63 16.00
C SER A 189 -14.35 -1.31 16.79
N ILE A 190 -14.38 -0.18 16.09
CA ILE A 190 -15.28 0.90 16.57
C ILE A 190 -16.67 0.49 16.10
N VAL A 191 -17.35 -0.32 16.91
CA VAL A 191 -18.80 -0.53 16.85
C VAL A 191 -19.55 0.72 17.38
N GLU A 192 -18.85 1.84 17.59
CA GLU A 192 -19.41 3.09 18.12
C GLU A 192 -19.06 4.33 17.28
N ARG A 193 -19.05 4.24 15.94
CA ARG A 193 -19.34 5.45 15.14
C ARG A 193 -20.86 5.56 15.13
N LYS A 194 -21.33 6.21 16.21
CA LYS A 194 -22.72 6.57 16.47
C LYS A 194 -23.45 6.90 15.18
N GLN A 195 -24.58 6.23 15.00
CA GLN A 195 -25.72 6.83 14.33
C GLN A 195 -25.96 8.19 14.99
N THR A 196 -25.64 9.27 14.29
CA THR A 196 -26.15 10.62 14.53
C THR A 196 -26.52 11.20 13.19
#